data_AF-A0A7Z1AEB5-F1
#
_entry.id   AF-A0A7Z1AEB5-F1
#
_cell.length_a   1.000
_cell.length_b   1.000
_cell.length_c   1.000
_cell.angle_alpha   90.00
_cell.angle_beta   90.00
_cell.angle_gamma   90.00
#
_symmetry.space_group_name_H-M   'P 1'
#
loop_
_entity.id
_entity.type
_entity.pdbx_description
1 polymer ?
#
loop_
_entity_poly.entity_id
_entity_poly.type
_entity_poly.pdbx_seq_one_letter_code
_entity_poly.pdbx_strand_id
1 'polypeptide(L)' 'MKLLLKWKTKIGIFFIAQSLDGRFHPVFDDEDLGSYVSIVHAVEDLANDATFSVLHPETSELVDTSDLGIPEDPNEWKQV' A
#
# COMPACT_ATOMS: atom_id res chain seq x y z
N MET A 1 -3.86 13.74 -2.73
CA MET A 1 -4.14 12.49 -3.48
C MET A 1 -5.56 12.03 -3.16
N LYS A 2 -6.20 11.26 -4.02
CA LYS A 2 -7.52 10.64 -3.77
C LYS A 2 -7.33 9.18 -3.37
N LEU A 3 -7.88 8.76 -2.23
CA LEU A 3 -7.88 7.35 -1.83
C LEU A 3 -8.84 6.55 -2.71
N LEU A 4 -8.41 5.39 -3.19
CA LEU A 4 -9.20 4.51 -4.05
C LEU A 4 -9.52 3.18 -3.36
N LEU A 5 -8.50 2.56 -2.78
CA LEU A 5 -8.59 1.24 -2.14
C LEU A 5 -8.07 1.29 -0.71
N LYS A 6 -8.56 0.39 0.14
CA LYS A 6 -8.04 0.15 1.48
C LYS A 6 -8.01 -1.33 1.83
N TRP A 7 -6.97 -1.73 2.56
CA TRP A 7 -6.84 -3.06 3.12
C TRP A 7 -6.34 -2.99 4.56
N LYS A 8 -7.02 -3.71 5.46
CA LYS A 8 -6.67 -3.74 6.88
C LYS A 8 -5.77 -4.95 7.14
N THR A 9 -4.61 -4.71 7.74
CA THR A 9 -3.67 -5.74 8.20
C THR A 9 -3.57 -5.74 9.72
N LYS A 10 -2.67 -6.57 10.27
CA LYS A 10 -2.37 -6.61 11.70
C LYS A 10 -1.65 -5.35 12.23
N ILE A 11 -0.98 -4.58 11.36
CA ILE A 11 -0.18 -3.41 11.75
C ILE A 11 -0.85 -2.07 11.43
N GLY A 12 -1.96 -2.07 10.68
CA GLY A 12 -2.66 -0.85 10.30
C GLY A 12 -3.48 -1.02 9.02
N ILE A 13 -3.83 0.10 8.39
CA ILE A 13 -4.56 0.11 7.13
C ILE A 13 -3.65 0.63 6.04
N PHE A 14 -3.45 -0.16 5.00
CA PHE A 14 -2.81 0.27 3.77
C PHE A 14 -3.86 0.83 2.83
N PHE A 15 -3.47 1.85 2.06
CA PHE A 15 -4.29 2.45 1.03
C PHE A 15 -3.59 2.42 -0.31
N ILE A 16 -4.39 2.42 -1.38
CA ILE A 16 -3.90 2.86 -2.69
C ILE A 16 -4.55 4.20 -3.00
N ALA A 17 -3.72 5.22 -3.19
CA ALA A 17 -4.12 6.56 -3.56
C ALA A 17 -3.77 6.86 -5.03
N GLN A 18 -4.44 7.85 -5.61
CA GLN A 18 -4.11 8.37 -6.93
C GLN A 18 -3.79 9.87 -6.86
N SER A 19 -2.69 10.28 -7.46
CA SER A 19 -2.30 11.69 -7.62
C SER A 19 -2.95 12.33 -8.85
N LEU A 20 -2.87 13.66 -8.95
CA LEU A 20 -3.50 14.42 -10.03
C LEU A 20 -2.93 14.13 -11.42
N ASP A 21 -1.69 13.65 -11.48
CA ASP A 21 -1.01 13.19 -12.70
C ASP A 21 -1.40 11.75 -13.10
N GLY A 22 -2.30 11.10 -12.35
CA GLY A 22 -2.83 9.77 -12.63
C GLY A 22 -2.01 8.61 -12.06
N ARG A 23 -0.89 8.89 -11.37
CA ARG A 23 -0.05 7.84 -10.75
C ARG A 23 -0.69 7.29 -9.49
N PHE A 24 -0.42 6.01 -9.22
CA PHE A 24 -0.92 5.26 -8.07
C PHE A 24 0.17 5.16 -7.01
N HIS A 25 -0.23 5.31 -5.75
CA HIS A 25 0.69 5.35 -4.61
C HIS A 25 0.17 4.44 -3.51
N PRO A 26 0.91 3.39 -3.12
CA PRO A 26 0.66 2.69 -1.88
C PRO A 26 0.99 3.63 -0.71
N VAL A 27 0.09 3.69 0.27
CA VAL A 27 0.20 4.62 1.40
C VAL A 27 -0.04 3.88 2.70
N PHE A 28 0.81 4.14 3.69
CA PHE A 28 0.68 3.64 5.05
C PHE A 28 1.13 4.71 6.04
N ASP A 29 0.34 4.95 7.08
CA ASP A 29 0.63 5.96 8.12
C ASP A 29 1.02 7.35 7.56
N ASP A 30 0.26 7.83 6.58
CA ASP A 30 0.51 9.07 5.82
C ASP A 30 1.82 9.11 5.00
N GLU A 31 2.59 8.02 4.98
CA GLU A 31 3.78 7.86 4.14
C GLU A 31 3.45 7.30 2.76
N ASP A 32 4.10 7.87 1.74
CA ASP A 32 4.07 7.39 0.35
C ASP A 32 5.15 6.33 0.17
N LEU A 33 4.73 5.12 -0.19
CA LEU A 33 5.60 3.96 -0.33
C LEU A 33 6.07 3.74 -1.78
N GLY A 34 5.70 4.60 -2.72
CA GLY A 34 6.17 4.52 -4.10
C GLY A 34 5.15 5.05 -5.10
N SER A 35 5.63 5.30 -6.32
CA SER A 35 4.80 5.94 -7.36
C SER A 35 4.76 5.14 -8.66
N TYR A 36 3.57 4.66 -9.02
CA TYR A 36 3.36 3.68 -10.08
C TYR A 36 2.44 4.20 -11.18
N VAL A 37 2.62 3.67 -12.40
CA VAL A 37 1.73 3.97 -13.54
C VAL A 37 0.48 3.08 -13.57
N SER A 38 0.50 1.97 -12.83
CA SER A 38 -0.56 0.95 -12.80
C SER A 38 -0.95 0.65 -11.37
N ILE A 39 -2.27 0.56 -11.13
CA ILE A 39 -2.80 0.15 -9.83
C ILE A 39 -2.44 -1.30 -9.49
N VAL A 40 -2.36 -2.17 -10.50
CA VAL A 40 -1.99 -3.58 -10.32
C VAL A 40 -0.55 -3.68 -9.82
N HIS A 41 0.40 -2.99 -10.49
CA HIS A 41 1.79 -2.98 -10.04
C HIS A 41 1.96 -2.38 -8.64
N ALA A 42 1.20 -1.33 -8.31
CA ALA A 42 1.26 -0.72 -6.98
C ALA A 42 0.84 -1.71 -5.87
N VAL A 43 -0.19 -2.52 -6.13
CA VAL A 43 -0.69 -3.52 -5.19
C VAL A 43 0.23 -4.74 -5.13
N GLU A 44 0.71 -5.24 -6.28
CA GLU A 44 1.64 -6.37 -6.36
C GLU A 44 2.95 -6.08 -5.62
N ASP A 45 3.58 -4.93 -5.87
CA ASP A 45 4.83 -4.56 -5.20
C ASP A 45 4.62 -4.38 -3.69
N LEU A 46 3.49 -3.78 -3.28
CA LEU A 46 3.15 -3.63 -1.87
C LEU A 46 2.94 -4.99 -1.20
N ALA A 47 2.31 -5.94 -1.88
CA ALA A 47 2.08 -7.29 -1.36
C ALA A 47 3.35 -8.14 -1.31
N ASN A 48 4.43 -7.74 -2.00
CA ASN A 48 5.67 -8.49 -2.12
C ASN A 48 6.91 -7.79 -1.49
N ASP A 49 6.69 -6.81 -0.60
CA ASP A 49 7.77 -6.02 0.03
C ASP A 49 8.75 -5.37 -0.96
N ALA A 50 8.21 -4.95 -2.12
CA ALA A 50 8.97 -4.32 -3.20
C ALA A 50 8.73 -2.80 -3.31
N THR A 51 8.06 -2.21 -2.31
CA THR A 51 7.87 -0.76 -2.17
C THR A 51 9.04 -0.12 -1.40
N PHE A 52 8.94 1.17 -1.12
CA PHE A 52 9.74 1.74 -0.03
C PHE A 52 9.38 1.07 1.30
N SER A 53 10.39 1.00 2.17
CA SER A 53 10.30 0.28 3.44
C SER A 53 9.22 0.85 4.34
N VAL A 54 8.48 -0.05 4.98
CA VAL A 54 7.45 0.28 5.96
C VAL A 54 8.04 0.15 7.37
N LEU A 55 7.77 1.14 8.22
CA LEU A 55 8.06 1.04 9.66
C LEU A 55 6.79 0.71 10.43
N HIS A 56 6.91 -0.20 11.40
CA HIS A 56 5.82 -0.50 12.30
C HIS A 56 5.51 0.75 13.15
N PRO A 57 4.25 1.22 13.22
CA PRO A 57 3.93 2.51 13.84
C PRO A 57 4.23 2.56 15.34
N GLU A 58 4.20 1.41 16.03
CA GLU A 58 4.46 1.33 17.47
C GLU A 58 5.91 0.98 17.84
N THR A 59 6.63 0.21 17.02
CA THR A 59 7.96 -0.32 17.36
C THR A 59 9.08 0.33 16.56
N SER A 60 8.75 1.03 15.48
CA SER A 60 9.70 1.61 14.52
C SER A 60 10.66 0.59 13.91
N GLU A 61 10.28 -0.69 13.89
CA GLU A 61 11.02 -1.75 13.21
C GLU A 61 10.56 -1.86 11.74
N LEU A 62 11.46 -2.32 10.88
CA LEU A 62 11.12 -2.63 9.49
C LEU A 62 10.11 -3.76 9.43
N VAL A 63 9.08 -3.59 8.60
CA VAL A 63 8.05 -4.59 8.36
C VAL A 63 8.21 -5.15 6.96
N ASP A 64 8.28 -6.48 6.87
CA ASP A 64 8.11 -7.20 5.62
C ASP A 64 6.62 -7.25 5.28
N THR A 65 6.22 -6.52 4.23
CA THR A 65 4.79 -6.44 3.87
C THR A 65 4.25 -7.73 3.26
N SER A 66 5.12 -8.62 2.76
CA SER A 66 4.71 -9.92 2.19
C SER A 66 4.11 -10.86 3.24
N ASP A 67 4.47 -10.67 4.51
CA ASP A 67 3.95 -11.42 5.66
C ASP A 67 2.66 -10.82 6.28
N LEU A 68 2.07 -9.81 5.62
CA LEU A 68 0.89 -9.10 6.14
C LEU A 68 -0.45 -9.60 5.56
N GLY A 69 -0.41 -10.53 4.60
CA GLY A 69 -1.62 -11.04 3.95
C GLY A 69 -2.33 -9.97 3.12
N ILE A 70 -1.56 -9.14 2.42
CA ILE A 70 -2.08 -8.15 1.48
C ILE A 70 -2.36 -8.87 0.15
N PRO A 71 -3.59 -8.81 -0.40
CA PRO A 71 -3.89 -9.40 -1.69
C PRO A 71 -3.18 -8.67 -2.83
N GLU A 72 -2.66 -9.43 -3.79
CA GLU A 72 -2.03 -8.92 -5.01
C GLU A 72 -3.05 -8.41 -6.04
N ASP A 73 -4.29 -8.90 -6.02
CA ASP A 73 -5.35 -8.44 -6.91
C ASP A 73 -6.08 -7.21 -6.31
N PRO A 74 -6.04 -6.03 -6.96
CA PRO A 74 -6.77 -4.85 -6.53
C PRO A 74 -8.30 -5.06 -6.37
N ASN A 75 -8.88 -6.06 -7.05
CA ASN A 75 -10.32 -6.36 -6.95
C ASN A 75 -10.70 -6.99 -5.61
N GLU A 76 -9.75 -7.56 -4.89
CA GLU A 76 -9.99 -8.10 -3.54
C GLU A 76 -10.08 -6.99 -2.49
N TRP A 77 -9.52 -5.82 -2.79
CA TRP A 77 -9.47 -4.70 -1.86
C TRP A 77 -10.83 -4.01 -1.69
N LYS A 78 -11.02 -3.40 -0.53
CA LYS A 78 -12.22 -2.60 -0.28
C LYS A 78 -12.07 -1.22 -0.92
N GLN A 79 -13.04 -0.82 -1.75
CA GLN A 79 -13.12 0.55 -2.25
C GLN A 79 -13.41 1.54 -1.11
N VAL A 80 -12.80 2.73 -1.20
CA VAL A 80 -12.93 3.78 -0.17
C VAL A 80 -14.22 4.56 -0.31
#